data_AF-A0A940ZW32-F1
#
_entry.id   AF-A0A940ZW32-F1
#
_cell.length_a   1.000
_cell.length_b   1.000
_cell.length_c   1.000
_cell.angle_alpha   90.00
_cell.angle_beta   90.00
_cell.angle_gamma   90.00
#
_symmetry.space_group_name_H-M   'P 1'
#
loop_
_entity.id
_entity.type
_entity.pdbx_description
1 polymer ?
#
loop_
_entity_poly.entity_id
_entity_poly.type
_entity_poly.pdbx_seq_one_letter_code
_entity_poly.pdbx_strand_id
1 'polypeptide(L)'
;MLIITIAVLLSVVGLYLYSLRRPREWLAELDKKEHKLYFLYPMAEMILSESVLHKLLQSDREITDSIKALKVTSKPEKEQRLYEYSKVALVIAVLSLFAVLSFFAMLDGQSAMLLKDGSYLTRPEYGEGSNRARLDVTLEGTAPKEGGKKDDKLTKQITLEIAERIYTDEELDQLFEQGKEYILDHVLESNERLEEIDQNLNFCKTIPDTGITVTWEPEDNTLIQSDGTVLNGELTIEQKTSVTATLSYGERRTNLCIYLKILPRRYSEEEKLNQNLSEELKKADQSSKHERHFKLPINLDDYRLTWREETNSTGGTFVILGILLAVVLWYARDYEIKNQMKRRKEQLLIDYPE
;
A
#
# COMPACT_ATOMS: atom_id res chain seq x y z
N MET A 1 23.77 -17.60 9.13
CA MET A 1 23.90 -16.53 8.11
C MET A 1 23.05 -15.31 8.43
N LEU A 2 21.75 -15.43 8.69
CA LEU A 2 20.86 -14.30 9.04
C LEU A 2 21.28 -13.51 10.30
N ILE A 3 21.75 -14.19 11.35
CA ILE A 3 22.26 -13.53 12.56
C ILE A 3 23.50 -12.66 12.26
N ILE A 4 24.35 -13.12 11.33
CA ILE A 4 25.56 -12.41 10.93
C ILE A 4 25.20 -11.16 10.11
N THR A 5 24.23 -11.26 9.18
CA THR A 5 23.78 -10.10 8.39
C THR A 5 23.08 -9.05 9.25
N ILE A 6 22.26 -9.46 10.22
CA ILE A 6 21.65 -8.57 11.21
C ILE A 6 22.73 -7.89 12.06
N ALA A 7 23.72 -8.65 12.56
CA ALA A 7 24.82 -8.09 13.34
C ALA A 7 25.63 -7.04 12.53
N VAL A 8 25.86 -7.29 11.24
CA VAL A 8 26.52 -6.33 10.33
C VAL A 8 25.68 -5.06 10.14
N LEU A 9 24.37 -5.19 9.90
CA LEU A 9 23.48 -4.03 9.76
C LEU A 9 23.43 -3.19 11.05
N LEU A 10 23.31 -3.84 12.21
CA LEU A 10 23.33 -3.17 13.51
C LEU A 10 24.68 -2.50 13.78
N SER A 11 25.79 -3.11 13.37
CA SER A 11 27.12 -2.50 13.47
C SER A 11 27.23 -1.25 12.60
N VAL A 12 26.70 -1.26 11.37
CA VAL A 12 26.72 -0.08 10.47
C VAL A 12 25.86 1.05 11.05
N VAL A 13 24.68 0.73 11.58
CA VAL A 13 23.81 1.72 12.24
C VAL A 13 24.47 2.26 13.52
N GLY A 14 25.10 1.40 14.31
CA GLY A 14 25.84 1.79 15.51
C GLY A 14 26.99 2.75 15.19
N LEU A 15 27.78 2.45 14.15
CA LEU A 15 28.85 3.32 13.66
C LEU A 15 28.30 4.66 13.14
N TYR A 16 27.14 4.66 12.48
CA TYR A 16 26.47 5.88 12.03
C TYR A 16 26.06 6.77 13.21
N LEU A 17 25.37 6.20 14.20
CA LEU A 17 24.95 6.92 15.41
C LEU A 17 26.15 7.42 16.23
N TYR A 18 27.22 6.63 16.30
CA TYR A 18 28.47 7.04 16.94
C TYR A 18 29.13 8.21 16.18
N SER A 19 29.11 8.19 14.85
CA SER A 19 29.67 9.27 14.02
C SER A 19 28.91 10.59 14.17
N LEU A 20 27.61 10.54 14.47
CA LEU A 20 26.76 11.72 14.70
C LEU A 20 26.98 12.38 16.07
N ARG A 21 27.67 11.72 17.01
CA ARG A 21 27.95 12.29 18.36
C ARG A 21 28.99 13.42 18.35
N ARG A 22 29.79 13.55 17.28
CA ARG A 22 30.77 14.64 17.17
C ARG A 22 30.12 15.87 16.54
N PRO A 23 30.04 17.03 17.22
CA PRO A 23 29.50 18.24 16.62
C PRO A 23 30.39 18.69 15.46
N ARG A 24 29.81 18.94 14.29
CA ARG A 24 30.53 19.36 13.08
C ARG A 24 29.86 20.59 12.48
N GLU A 25 30.43 21.74 12.78
CA GLU A 25 29.94 23.05 12.34
C GLU A 25 29.99 23.18 10.81
N TRP A 26 30.94 22.49 10.15
CA TRP A 26 31.12 22.54 8.69
C TRP A 26 30.01 21.86 7.88
N LEU A 27 29.20 20.98 8.49
CA LEU A 27 28.05 20.35 7.80
C LEU A 27 26.91 21.34 7.54
N ALA A 28 26.81 22.41 8.34
CA ALA A 28 25.81 23.46 8.16
C ALA A 28 26.16 24.41 7.00
N GLU A 29 27.45 24.50 6.65
CA GLU A 29 27.98 25.35 5.57
C GLU A 29 27.91 24.67 4.18
N LEU A 30 27.45 23.42 4.08
CA LEU A 30 27.45 22.66 2.84
C LEU A 30 26.32 23.05 1.88
N ASP A 31 26.63 23.13 0.58
CA ASP A 31 25.59 23.17 -0.45
C ASP A 31 24.95 21.77 -0.61
N LYS A 32 23.76 21.63 -0.04
CA LYS A 32 22.97 20.39 -0.06
C LYS A 32 22.49 19.99 -1.46
N LYS A 33 22.51 20.90 -2.44
CA LYS A 33 22.16 20.59 -3.84
C LYS A 33 23.30 19.89 -4.57
N GLU A 34 24.55 20.21 -4.24
CA GLU A 34 25.75 19.61 -4.82
C GLU A 34 26.07 18.26 -4.13
N HIS A 35 25.91 18.17 -2.81
CA HIS A 35 26.29 16.99 -2.00
C HIS A 35 25.07 16.18 -1.50
N LYS A 36 24.44 15.40 -2.39
CA LYS A 36 23.22 14.62 -2.08
C LYS A 36 23.35 13.61 -0.93
N LEU A 37 24.57 13.11 -0.65
CA LEU A 37 24.86 12.13 0.40
C LEU A 37 25.52 12.74 1.66
N TYR A 38 25.33 14.05 1.90
CA TYR A 38 25.99 14.77 3.01
C TYR A 38 25.76 14.13 4.39
N PHE A 39 24.64 13.42 4.58
CA PHE A 39 24.31 12.74 5.83
C PHE A 39 25.31 11.62 6.19
N LEU A 40 26.02 11.03 5.22
CA LEU A 40 27.04 9.99 5.45
C LEU A 40 28.46 10.55 5.64
N TYR A 41 28.66 11.86 5.45
CA TYR A 41 29.97 12.50 5.59
C TYR A 41 30.54 12.42 7.02
N PRO A 42 29.70 12.45 8.08
CA PRO A 42 30.03 12.00 9.43
C PRO A 42 30.83 10.69 9.48
N MET A 43 30.28 9.63 8.88
CA MET A 43 30.93 8.32 8.85
C MET A 43 32.13 8.29 7.92
N ALA A 44 32.05 8.94 6.76
CA ALA A 44 33.15 8.99 5.81
C ALA A 44 34.42 9.61 6.41
N GLU A 45 34.28 10.71 7.17
CA GLU A 45 35.42 11.32 7.88
C GLU A 45 35.98 10.40 8.97
N MET A 46 35.11 9.71 9.71
CA MET A 46 35.55 8.80 10.77
C MET A 46 36.39 7.66 10.19
N ILE A 47 35.92 7.05 9.11
CA ILE A 47 36.62 5.98 8.40
C ILE A 47 37.94 6.50 7.82
N LEU A 48 37.94 7.68 7.18
CA LEU A 48 39.18 8.26 6.65
C LEU A 48 40.17 8.70 7.74
N SER A 49 39.70 9.05 8.93
CA SER A 49 40.56 9.44 10.05
C SER A 49 41.27 8.26 10.71
N GLU A 50 40.68 7.06 10.67
CA GLU A 50 41.21 5.88 11.37
C GLU A 50 41.82 4.81 10.43
N SER A 51 41.63 4.91 9.12
CA SER A 51 42.03 3.86 8.17
C SER A 51 43.16 4.25 7.21
N VAL A 52 43.86 3.23 6.69
CA VAL A 52 44.88 3.35 5.64
C VAL A 52 44.29 3.87 4.31
N LEU A 53 42.95 3.90 4.17
CA LEU A 53 42.25 4.36 2.98
C LEU A 53 42.58 5.82 2.63
N HIS A 54 42.87 6.68 3.61
CA HIS A 54 43.29 8.05 3.34
C HIS A 54 44.58 8.12 2.52
N LYS A 55 45.52 7.19 2.73
CA LYS A 55 46.77 7.09 1.93
C LYS A 55 46.52 6.59 0.51
N LEU A 56 45.53 5.72 0.32
CA LEU A 56 45.17 5.17 -1.00
C LEU A 56 44.41 6.20 -1.86
N LEU A 57 43.53 7.01 -1.26
CA LEU A 57 42.81 8.08 -1.97
C LEU A 57 43.68 9.30 -2.32
N GLN A 58 44.76 9.56 -1.57
CA GLN A 58 45.72 10.63 -1.88
C GLN A 58 46.62 10.36 -3.11
N SER A 59 46.62 9.13 -3.63
CA SER A 59 47.50 8.72 -4.74
C SER A 59 47.09 9.30 -6.11
N ASP A 60 45.89 9.86 -6.24
CA ASP A 60 45.31 10.32 -7.50
C ASP A 60 45.64 11.81 -7.75
N ARG A 61 46.91 12.10 -8.07
CA ARG A 61 47.43 13.45 -8.29
C ARG A 61 46.66 14.23 -9.38
N GLU A 62 46.23 13.56 -10.45
CA GLU A 62 45.53 14.20 -11.59
C GLU A 62 44.16 14.77 -11.20
N ILE A 63 43.42 14.10 -10.32
CA ILE A 63 42.11 14.56 -9.84
C ILE A 63 42.28 15.74 -8.87
N THR A 64 43.32 15.68 -8.04
CA THR A 64 43.66 16.76 -7.11
C THR A 64 44.01 18.05 -7.85
N ASP A 65 44.77 17.95 -8.94
CA ASP A 65 45.15 19.08 -9.77
C ASP A 65 43.97 19.61 -10.60
N SER A 66 43.08 18.73 -11.05
CA SER A 66 41.83 19.09 -11.74
C SER A 66 40.85 19.83 -10.82
N ILE A 67 40.69 19.39 -9.56
CA ILE A 67 39.84 20.06 -8.55
C ILE A 67 40.38 21.46 -8.23
N LYS A 68 41.70 21.59 -8.09
CA LYS A 68 42.38 22.89 -7.89
C LYS A 68 42.23 23.85 -9.07
N ALA A 69 42.15 23.32 -10.30
CA ALA A 69 41.98 24.12 -11.52
C ALA A 69 40.52 24.53 -11.79
N LEU A 70 39.53 23.72 -11.39
CA LEU A 70 38.09 23.96 -11.62
C LEU A 70 37.43 24.90 -10.59
N LYS A 71 37.88 24.86 -9.32
CA LYS A 71 37.39 25.76 -8.27
C LYS A 71 38.56 26.66 -7.83
N VAL A 72 38.51 27.94 -8.20
CA VAL A 72 39.45 28.97 -7.73
C VAL A 72 39.12 29.27 -6.26
N THR A 73 39.42 28.33 -5.36
CA THR A 73 39.06 28.37 -3.95
C THR A 73 40.31 28.51 -3.08
N SER A 74 40.24 29.36 -2.05
CA SER A 74 41.32 29.69 -1.10
C SER A 74 41.77 28.53 -0.19
N LYS A 75 41.07 27.39 -0.19
CA LYS A 75 41.37 26.20 0.62
C LYS A 75 41.16 24.90 -0.18
N PRO A 76 42.05 24.57 -1.12
CA PRO A 76 41.92 23.38 -1.97
C PRO A 76 41.88 22.08 -1.15
N GLU A 77 42.49 22.06 0.04
CA GLU A 77 42.48 20.92 0.95
C GLU A 77 41.08 20.61 1.54
N LYS A 78 40.23 21.63 1.76
CA LYS A 78 38.86 21.44 2.28
C LYS A 78 37.97 20.81 1.22
N GLU A 79 38.07 21.27 -0.02
CA GLU A 79 37.29 20.73 -1.15
C GLU A 79 37.75 19.33 -1.55
N GLN A 80 39.06 19.07 -1.50
CA GLN A 80 39.60 17.72 -1.68
C GLN A 80 39.02 16.75 -0.63
N ARG A 81 39.00 17.15 0.65
CA ARG A 81 38.40 16.33 1.71
C ARG A 81 36.90 16.11 1.52
N LEU A 82 36.16 17.13 1.08
CA LEU A 82 34.73 16.99 0.75
C LEU A 82 34.48 16.00 -0.40
N TYR A 83 35.35 16.02 -1.41
CA TYR A 83 35.31 15.06 -2.50
C TYR A 83 35.64 13.63 -2.04
N GLU A 84 36.66 13.47 -1.19
CA GLU A 84 37.00 12.19 -0.55
C GLU A 84 35.85 11.67 0.34
N TYR A 85 35.22 12.55 1.12
CA TYR A 85 34.02 12.22 1.91
C TYR A 85 32.86 11.78 1.01
N SER A 86 32.68 12.42 -0.14
CA SER A 86 31.64 12.04 -1.10
C SER A 86 31.88 10.66 -1.71
N LYS A 87 33.13 10.33 -2.06
CA LYS A 87 33.50 9.00 -2.58
C LYS A 87 33.25 7.91 -1.53
N VAL A 88 33.72 8.12 -0.31
CA VAL A 88 33.54 7.13 0.78
C VAL A 88 32.07 7.01 1.18
N ALA A 89 31.32 8.12 1.23
CA ALA A 89 29.88 8.10 1.45
C ALA A 89 29.13 7.29 0.38
N LEU A 90 29.52 7.39 -0.88
CA LEU A 90 28.93 6.59 -1.96
C LEU A 90 29.22 5.10 -1.75
N VAL A 91 30.44 4.73 -1.39
CA VAL A 91 30.81 3.33 -1.10
C VAL A 91 29.99 2.79 0.08
N ILE A 92 29.87 3.54 1.18
CA ILE A 92 29.04 3.16 2.34
C ILE A 92 27.59 2.98 1.93
N ALA A 93 27.03 3.93 1.15
CA ALA A 93 25.65 3.86 0.68
C ALA A 93 25.41 2.59 -0.14
N VAL A 94 26.30 2.29 -1.09
CA VAL A 94 26.21 1.09 -1.93
C VAL A 94 26.30 -0.18 -1.08
N LEU A 95 27.29 -0.28 -0.18
CA LEU A 95 27.44 -1.45 0.70
C LEU A 95 26.22 -1.65 1.61
N SER A 96 25.66 -0.57 2.16
CA SER A 96 24.44 -0.63 2.98
C SER A 96 23.23 -1.08 2.17
N LEU A 97 23.09 -0.62 0.92
CA LEU A 97 22.01 -1.01 0.02
C LEU A 97 22.09 -2.51 -0.30
N PHE A 98 23.28 -3.03 -0.64
CA PHE A 98 23.48 -4.45 -0.91
C PHE A 98 23.26 -5.32 0.33
N ALA A 99 23.64 -4.85 1.53
CA ALA A 99 23.34 -5.54 2.78
C ALA A 99 21.83 -5.64 3.05
N VAL A 100 21.08 -4.57 2.79
CA VAL A 100 19.61 -4.55 2.91
C VAL A 100 18.95 -5.46 1.87
N LEU A 101 19.38 -5.41 0.61
CA LEU A 101 18.90 -6.30 -0.45
C LEU A 101 19.17 -7.77 -0.12
N SER A 102 20.36 -8.09 0.39
CA SER A 102 20.70 -9.44 0.83
C SER A 102 19.84 -9.90 2.00
N PHE A 103 19.49 -9.00 2.93
CA PHE A 103 18.58 -9.30 4.03
C PHE A 103 17.17 -9.64 3.53
N PHE A 104 16.62 -8.84 2.60
CA PHE A 104 15.30 -9.12 2.01
C PHE A 104 15.28 -10.42 1.19
N ALA A 105 16.32 -10.68 0.39
CA ALA A 105 16.43 -11.95 -0.35
C ALA A 105 16.49 -13.16 0.59
N MET A 106 17.03 -13.02 1.81
CA MET A 106 17.02 -14.07 2.82
C MET A 106 15.65 -14.29 3.49
N LEU A 107 14.80 -13.27 3.55
CA LEU A 107 13.43 -13.41 4.07
C LEU A 107 12.56 -14.21 3.09
N ASP A 108 12.75 -14.01 1.79
CA ASP A 108 12.02 -14.74 0.74
C ASP A 108 12.45 -16.22 0.63
N GLY A 109 13.68 -16.52 1.05
CA GLY A 109 14.23 -17.89 1.06
C GLY A 109 13.81 -18.76 2.26
N GLN A 110 13.07 -18.22 3.22
CA GLN A 110 12.46 -18.99 4.32
C GLN A 110 11.05 -19.43 3.92
N SER A 111 10.92 -20.21 2.85
CA SER A 111 9.77 -21.10 2.77
C SER A 111 9.84 -22.02 3.99
N ALA A 112 8.75 -22.11 4.75
CA ALA A 112 8.67 -22.97 5.93
C ALA A 112 9.22 -24.35 5.57
N MET A 113 10.23 -24.84 6.29
CA MET A 113 10.71 -26.21 6.11
C MET A 113 9.52 -27.13 6.33
N LEU A 114 8.98 -27.67 5.23
CA LEU A 114 7.82 -28.56 5.28
C LEU A 114 8.17 -29.87 5.99
N LEU A 115 9.45 -30.27 5.95
CA LEU A 115 9.96 -31.48 6.57
C LEU A 115 10.22 -31.27 8.07
N LYS A 116 9.41 -31.91 8.90
CA LYS A 116 9.57 -32.05 10.35
C LYS A 116 10.22 -33.39 10.69
N ASP A 117 11.23 -33.36 11.57
CA ASP A 117 11.95 -34.52 12.10
C ASP A 117 12.49 -35.51 11.06
N GLY A 118 12.78 -35.02 9.85
CA GLY A 118 13.34 -35.82 8.76
C GLY A 118 12.39 -36.85 8.12
N SER A 119 11.15 -36.98 8.61
CA SER A 119 10.21 -38.02 8.18
C SER A 119 8.80 -37.54 7.85
N TYR A 120 8.39 -36.35 8.34
CA TYR A 120 7.02 -35.87 8.20
C TYR A 120 6.97 -34.59 7.38
N LEU A 121 6.06 -34.51 6.41
CA LEU A 121 5.78 -33.27 5.68
C LEU A 121 4.49 -32.66 6.21
N THR A 122 4.53 -31.38 6.57
CA THR A 122 3.31 -30.64 6.95
C THR A 122 2.49 -30.41 5.69
N ARG A 123 1.25 -30.91 5.66
CA ARG A 123 0.32 -30.65 4.56
C ARG A 123 -0.23 -29.22 4.68
N PRO A 124 -0.57 -28.57 3.55
CA PRO A 124 -1.33 -27.31 3.56
C PRO A 124 -2.65 -27.46 4.30
N GLU A 125 -3.11 -26.37 4.90
CA GLU A 125 -4.42 -26.30 5.57
C GLU A 125 -5.55 -26.22 4.54
N TYR A 126 -6.79 -26.32 5.01
CA TYR A 126 -7.98 -26.41 4.17
C TYR A 126 -8.17 -25.16 3.29
N GLY A 127 -8.16 -25.33 1.96
CA GLY A 127 -8.36 -24.26 0.98
C GLY A 127 -7.07 -23.58 0.51
N GLU A 128 -5.90 -24.01 0.97
CA GLU A 128 -4.60 -23.48 0.53
C GLU A 128 -4.10 -24.12 -0.78
N GLY A 129 -4.72 -25.22 -1.22
CA GLY A 129 -4.33 -25.92 -2.45
C GLY A 129 -3.08 -26.80 -2.29
N SER A 130 -2.43 -27.15 -3.41
CA SER A 130 -1.26 -28.03 -3.39
C SER A 130 0.04 -27.26 -3.15
N ASN A 131 0.92 -27.83 -2.32
CA ASN A 131 2.25 -27.28 -2.06
C ASN A 131 3.34 -28.23 -2.56
N ARG A 132 4.47 -27.68 -3.03
CA ARG A 132 5.59 -28.43 -3.60
C ARG A 132 6.76 -28.48 -2.63
N ALA A 133 7.04 -29.66 -2.10
CA ALA A 133 8.20 -29.92 -1.25
C ALA A 133 9.38 -30.42 -2.09
N ARG A 134 10.52 -29.74 -2.03
CA ARG A 134 11.79 -30.22 -2.61
C ARG A 134 12.62 -30.88 -1.51
N LEU A 135 12.95 -32.16 -1.70
CA LEU A 135 13.69 -32.96 -0.72
C LEU A 135 14.92 -33.58 -1.37
N ASP A 136 16.01 -33.62 -0.63
CA ASP A 136 17.20 -34.37 -1.00
C ASP A 136 17.16 -35.74 -0.30
N VAL A 137 17.09 -36.80 -1.10
CA VAL A 137 17.06 -38.19 -0.59
C VAL A 137 18.44 -38.80 -0.78
N THR A 138 19.10 -39.16 0.31
CA THR A 138 20.33 -39.94 0.28
C THR A 138 19.99 -41.42 0.39
N LEU A 139 20.27 -42.17 -0.67
CA LEU A 139 20.13 -43.62 -0.71
C LEU A 139 21.43 -44.24 -0.23
N GLU A 140 21.41 -44.88 0.94
CA GLU A 140 22.51 -45.71 1.43
C GLU A 140 22.13 -47.19 1.25
N GLY A 141 22.95 -47.93 0.50
CA GLY A 141 22.74 -49.37 0.32
C GLY A 141 22.90 -50.11 1.65
N THR A 142 21.83 -50.74 2.13
CA THR A 142 21.80 -51.44 3.43
C THR A 142 22.52 -52.79 3.43
N ALA A 143 22.93 -53.30 2.26
CA ALA A 143 23.68 -54.54 2.14
C ALA A 143 25.12 -54.26 1.65
N PRO A 144 26.15 -54.88 2.26
CA PRO A 144 27.51 -54.79 1.74
C PRO A 144 27.55 -55.45 0.36
N LYS A 145 27.84 -54.67 -0.69
CA LYS A 145 28.20 -55.24 -1.99
C LYS A 145 29.52 -56.00 -1.80
N GLU A 146 29.54 -57.30 -2.07
CA GLU A 146 30.79 -58.06 -2.12
C GLU A 146 31.75 -57.40 -3.13
N GLY A 147 32.85 -56.82 -2.62
CA GLY A 147 33.96 -56.31 -3.42
C GLY A 147 33.91 -54.84 -3.87
N GLY A 148 33.01 -53.98 -3.38
CA GLY A 148 32.88 -52.58 -3.82
C GLY A 148 33.13 -51.53 -2.72
N LYS A 149 33.70 -50.37 -3.09
CA LYS A 149 34.03 -49.22 -2.20
C LYS A 149 32.87 -48.85 -1.26
N LYS A 150 33.23 -48.46 -0.03
CA LYS A 150 32.36 -48.23 1.14
C LYS A 150 31.41 -47.02 1.09
N ASP A 151 31.40 -46.21 0.02
CA ASP A 151 30.71 -44.91 0.00
C ASP A 151 29.92 -44.66 -1.30
N ASP A 152 29.02 -45.57 -1.68
CA ASP A 152 27.99 -45.27 -2.70
C ASP A 152 26.80 -44.54 -2.04
N LYS A 153 27.03 -43.35 -1.46
CA LYS A 153 25.93 -42.47 -1.03
C LYS A 153 25.41 -41.72 -2.24
N LEU A 154 24.27 -42.14 -2.79
CA LEU A 154 23.63 -41.44 -3.90
C LEU A 154 22.61 -40.46 -3.35
N THR A 155 22.88 -39.15 -3.48
CA THR A 155 21.90 -38.11 -3.15
C THR A 155 21.14 -37.70 -4.40
N LYS A 156 19.81 -37.77 -4.37
CA LYS A 156 18.92 -37.35 -5.46
C LYS A 156 17.91 -36.33 -4.94
N GLN A 157 17.76 -35.24 -5.68
CA GLN A 157 16.70 -34.28 -5.41
C GLN A 157 15.37 -34.76 -6.00
N ILE A 158 14.32 -34.77 -5.19
CA ILE A 158 12.95 -35.07 -5.59
C ILE A 158 12.05 -33.86 -5.31
N THR A 159 11.06 -33.64 -6.15
CA THR A 159 9.98 -32.67 -5.90
C THR A 159 8.70 -33.46 -5.70
N LEU A 160 8.09 -33.32 -4.52
CA LEU A 160 6.81 -33.93 -4.17
C LEU A 160 5.73 -32.86 -4.16
N GLU A 161 4.59 -33.16 -4.76
CA GLU A 161 3.39 -32.33 -4.69
C GLU A 161 2.48 -32.90 -3.61
N ILE A 162 2.21 -32.09 -2.58
CA ILE A 162 1.43 -32.46 -1.41
C ILE A 162 0.11 -31.71 -1.50
N ALA A 163 -0.97 -32.45 -1.73
CA ALA A 163 -2.32 -31.90 -1.64
C ALA A 163 -2.67 -31.53 -0.20
N GLU A 164 -3.51 -30.50 -0.06
CA GLU A 164 -4.12 -30.05 1.19
C GLU A 164 -4.85 -31.16 1.96
N ARG A 165 -5.12 -30.90 3.24
CA ARG A 165 -5.99 -31.75 4.04
C ARG A 165 -7.44 -31.60 3.57
N ILE A 166 -8.17 -32.71 3.51
CA ILE A 166 -9.59 -32.76 3.21
C ILE A 166 -10.30 -33.22 4.49
N TYR A 167 -11.44 -32.61 4.81
CA TYR A 167 -12.29 -33.04 5.92
C TYR A 167 -12.84 -34.46 5.69
N THR A 168 -13.15 -35.18 6.76
CA THR A 168 -14.01 -36.36 6.63
C THR A 168 -15.45 -35.93 6.35
N ASP A 169 -16.27 -36.85 5.84
CA ASP A 169 -17.67 -36.55 5.55
C ASP A 169 -18.43 -36.10 6.82
N GLU A 170 -18.16 -36.73 7.97
CA GLU A 170 -18.79 -36.35 9.25
C GLU A 170 -18.33 -34.99 9.78
N GLU A 171 -17.03 -34.68 9.67
CA GLU A 171 -16.49 -33.37 10.04
C GLU A 171 -17.09 -32.26 9.15
N LEU A 172 -17.20 -32.54 7.84
CA LEU A 172 -17.74 -31.58 6.88
C LEU A 172 -19.23 -31.31 7.10
N ASP A 173 -20.01 -32.33 7.44
CA ASP A 173 -21.44 -32.15 7.76
C ASP A 173 -21.62 -31.27 9.01
N GLN A 174 -20.78 -31.44 10.03
CA GLN A 174 -20.79 -30.56 11.21
C GLN A 174 -20.40 -29.12 10.85
N LEU A 175 -19.37 -28.94 10.02
CA LEU A 175 -18.96 -27.61 9.56
C LEU A 175 -20.01 -26.93 8.69
N PHE A 176 -20.76 -27.68 7.89
CA PHE A 176 -21.87 -27.14 7.12
C PHE A 176 -22.99 -26.63 8.02
N GLU A 177 -23.36 -27.36 9.07
CA GLU A 177 -24.37 -26.87 10.03
C GLU A 177 -23.85 -25.64 10.80
N GLN A 178 -22.60 -25.65 11.26
CA GLN A 178 -21.97 -24.46 11.88
C GLN A 178 -21.91 -23.28 10.90
N GLY A 179 -21.63 -23.53 9.63
CA GLY A 179 -21.62 -22.51 8.58
C GLY A 179 -23.00 -21.93 8.33
N LYS A 180 -24.07 -22.73 8.40
CA LYS A 180 -25.45 -22.24 8.31
C LYS A 180 -25.81 -21.36 9.50
N GLU A 181 -25.46 -21.77 10.72
CA GLU A 181 -25.65 -20.96 11.93
C GLU A 181 -24.90 -19.62 11.82
N TYR A 182 -23.63 -19.67 11.39
CA TYR A 182 -22.84 -18.46 11.17
C TYR A 182 -23.50 -17.51 10.16
N ILE A 183 -24.04 -18.03 9.06
CA ILE A 183 -24.75 -17.22 8.06
C ILE A 183 -25.98 -16.56 8.70
N LEU A 184 -26.80 -17.31 9.43
CA LEU A 184 -28.01 -16.77 10.07
C LEU A 184 -27.70 -15.68 11.09
N ASP A 185 -26.58 -15.80 11.81
CA ASP A 185 -26.15 -14.79 12.78
C ASP A 185 -25.63 -13.49 12.13
N HIS A 186 -25.05 -13.58 10.93
CA HIS A 186 -24.36 -12.44 10.30
C HIS A 186 -25.13 -11.82 9.13
N VAL A 187 -26.16 -12.48 8.59
CA VAL A 187 -26.89 -12.02 7.38
C VAL A 187 -27.61 -10.69 7.58
N LEU A 188 -28.11 -10.42 8.78
CA LEU A 188 -28.90 -9.23 9.08
C LEU A 188 -28.09 -7.94 9.12
N GLU A 189 -26.80 -8.01 9.48
CA GLU A 189 -25.89 -6.88 9.66
C GLU A 189 -26.49 -5.73 10.51
N SER A 190 -27.10 -4.73 9.87
CA SER A 190 -27.72 -3.57 10.52
C SER A 190 -29.25 -3.67 10.67
N ASN A 191 -29.87 -4.71 10.12
CA ASN A 191 -31.31 -4.96 10.22
C ASN A 191 -31.67 -5.65 11.55
N GLU A 192 -32.85 -5.36 12.09
CA GLU A 192 -33.27 -5.95 13.37
C GLU A 192 -33.71 -7.42 13.23
N ARG A 193 -34.43 -7.76 12.14
CA ARG A 193 -35.06 -9.07 11.93
C ARG A 193 -35.22 -9.38 10.45
N LEU A 194 -35.29 -10.67 10.10
CA LEU A 194 -35.49 -11.14 8.71
C LEU A 194 -36.84 -10.71 8.14
N GLU A 195 -37.81 -10.42 9.00
CA GLU A 195 -39.13 -9.93 8.63
C GLU A 195 -39.21 -8.39 8.49
N GLU A 196 -38.14 -7.66 8.82
CA GLU A 196 -38.12 -6.19 8.85
C GLU A 196 -36.82 -5.67 8.22
N ILE A 197 -36.58 -6.01 6.95
CA ILE A 197 -35.39 -5.59 6.20
C ILE A 197 -35.63 -4.24 5.53
N ASP A 198 -34.91 -3.20 5.94
CA ASP A 198 -34.93 -1.88 5.31
C ASP A 198 -33.55 -1.41 4.81
N GLN A 199 -32.50 -2.13 5.17
CA GLN A 199 -31.11 -1.88 4.81
C GLN A 199 -30.48 -3.09 4.10
N ASN A 200 -29.27 -2.90 3.57
CA ASN A 200 -28.51 -3.96 2.90
C ASN A 200 -28.24 -5.16 3.83
N LEU A 201 -28.10 -6.32 3.21
CA LEU A 201 -27.78 -7.60 3.87
C LEU A 201 -26.30 -7.93 3.69
N ASN A 202 -25.75 -8.70 4.63
CA ASN A 202 -24.37 -9.16 4.53
C ASN A 202 -24.29 -10.56 3.90
N PHE A 203 -23.92 -10.58 2.62
CA PHE A 203 -23.69 -11.82 1.87
C PHE A 203 -22.22 -12.24 1.96
N CYS A 204 -21.88 -12.98 3.02
CA CYS A 204 -20.54 -13.51 3.20
C CYS A 204 -20.16 -14.46 2.06
N LYS A 205 -18.94 -14.35 1.52
CA LYS A 205 -18.48 -15.21 0.41
C LYS A 205 -17.78 -16.49 0.86
N THR A 206 -17.30 -16.50 2.11
CA THR A 206 -16.55 -17.61 2.70
C THR A 206 -16.85 -17.69 4.19
N ILE A 207 -16.91 -18.90 4.73
CA ILE A 207 -16.98 -19.11 6.17
C ILE A 207 -15.54 -19.04 6.73
N PRO A 208 -15.25 -18.18 7.74
CA PRO A 208 -13.91 -18.03 8.30
C PRO A 208 -13.29 -19.37 8.72
N ASP A 209 -11.98 -19.54 8.49
CA ASP A 209 -11.16 -20.67 8.96
C ASP A 209 -11.63 -22.10 8.56
N THR A 210 -12.55 -22.23 7.60
CA THR A 210 -13.07 -23.55 7.17
C THR A 210 -12.76 -23.89 5.71
N GLY A 211 -12.43 -22.90 4.87
CA GLY A 211 -12.28 -23.07 3.42
C GLY A 211 -13.61 -23.26 2.67
N ILE A 212 -14.76 -23.13 3.35
CA ILE A 212 -16.09 -23.25 2.72
C ILE A 212 -16.42 -21.95 1.99
N THR A 213 -16.81 -22.07 0.72
CA THR A 213 -17.26 -20.95 -0.11
C THR A 213 -18.78 -20.89 -0.14
N VAL A 214 -19.33 -19.69 -0.04
CA VAL A 214 -20.76 -19.42 -0.04
C VAL A 214 -21.14 -18.61 -1.28
N THR A 215 -22.09 -19.13 -2.05
CA THR A 215 -22.68 -18.45 -3.20
C THR A 215 -24.14 -18.14 -2.94
N TRP A 216 -24.55 -16.92 -3.23
CA TRP A 216 -25.87 -16.40 -2.93
C TRP A 216 -26.72 -16.28 -4.20
N GLU A 217 -27.94 -16.80 -4.13
CA GLU A 217 -28.92 -16.75 -5.21
C GLU A 217 -30.23 -16.17 -4.66
N PRO A 218 -30.49 -14.87 -4.89
CA PRO A 218 -31.78 -14.26 -4.60
C PRO A 218 -32.88 -14.82 -5.51
N GLU A 219 -34.08 -15.03 -4.96
CA GLU A 219 -35.27 -15.40 -5.74
C GLU A 219 -35.72 -14.23 -6.65
N ASP A 220 -35.64 -13.00 -6.13
CA ASP A 220 -35.98 -11.79 -6.86
C ASP A 220 -34.81 -10.80 -6.92
N ASN A 221 -34.11 -10.80 -8.05
CA ASN A 221 -32.98 -9.90 -8.31
C ASN A 221 -33.39 -8.42 -8.49
N THR A 222 -34.70 -8.12 -8.58
CA THR A 222 -35.19 -6.74 -8.59
C THR A 222 -35.27 -6.14 -7.19
N LEU A 223 -35.31 -7.00 -6.17
CA LEU A 223 -35.42 -6.63 -4.76
C LEU A 223 -34.09 -6.74 -4.02
N ILE A 224 -33.32 -7.80 -4.28
CA ILE A 224 -32.02 -8.05 -3.63
C ILE A 224 -31.01 -8.43 -4.69
N GLN A 225 -29.87 -7.74 -4.71
CA GLN A 225 -28.76 -8.07 -5.61
C GLN A 225 -27.87 -9.18 -5.05
N SER A 226 -27.05 -9.78 -5.90
CA SER A 226 -26.15 -10.89 -5.54
C SER A 226 -25.03 -10.51 -4.58
N ASP A 227 -24.84 -9.23 -4.29
CA ASP A 227 -23.90 -8.71 -3.30
C ASP A 227 -24.55 -8.37 -1.95
N GLY A 228 -25.86 -8.53 -1.81
CA GLY A 228 -26.63 -8.22 -0.60
C GLY A 228 -27.27 -6.83 -0.62
N THR A 229 -27.14 -6.06 -1.70
CA THR A 229 -27.78 -4.74 -1.82
C THR A 229 -29.30 -4.88 -1.92
N VAL A 230 -30.04 -4.17 -1.06
CA VAL A 230 -31.51 -4.17 -1.03
C VAL A 230 -32.04 -2.97 -1.82
N LEU A 231 -32.90 -3.23 -2.80
CA LEU A 231 -33.47 -2.25 -3.72
C LEU A 231 -34.91 -1.89 -3.32
N ASN A 232 -35.07 -1.26 -2.15
CA ASN A 232 -36.37 -0.90 -1.59
C ASN A 232 -36.82 0.56 -1.85
N GLY A 233 -36.12 1.29 -2.72
CA GLY A 233 -36.41 2.70 -2.99
C GLY A 233 -37.76 2.93 -3.68
N GLU A 234 -38.14 2.07 -4.62
CA GLU A 234 -39.40 2.20 -5.37
C GLU A 234 -40.57 1.44 -4.72
N LEU A 235 -40.30 0.70 -3.64
CA LEU A 235 -41.31 -0.10 -2.96
C LEU A 235 -42.31 0.81 -2.21
N THR A 236 -43.59 0.64 -2.52
CA THR A 236 -44.69 1.31 -1.80
C THR A 236 -45.31 0.42 -0.72
N ILE A 237 -45.19 -0.91 -0.88
CA ILE A 237 -45.71 -1.93 0.03
C ILE A 237 -44.61 -2.93 0.37
N GLU A 238 -44.74 -3.57 1.53
CA GLU A 238 -43.87 -4.67 1.93
C GLU A 238 -43.94 -5.84 0.92
N GLN A 239 -42.78 -6.42 0.61
CA GLN A 239 -42.69 -7.59 -0.28
C GLN A 239 -41.92 -8.72 0.41
N LYS A 240 -42.37 -9.95 0.18
CA LYS A 240 -41.71 -11.16 0.68
C LYS A 240 -40.89 -11.77 -0.45
N THR A 241 -39.66 -12.16 -0.14
CA THR A 241 -38.76 -12.85 -1.07
C THR A 241 -37.95 -13.89 -0.30
N SER A 242 -37.19 -14.70 -1.01
CA SER A 242 -36.25 -15.63 -0.39
C SER A 242 -34.88 -15.52 -1.03
N VAL A 243 -33.86 -15.93 -0.28
CA VAL A 243 -32.49 -15.99 -0.75
C VAL A 243 -31.93 -17.35 -0.39
N THR A 244 -31.29 -18.00 -1.36
CA THR A 244 -30.63 -19.30 -1.16
C THR A 244 -29.12 -19.11 -1.07
N ALA A 245 -28.54 -19.45 0.08
CA ALA A 245 -27.10 -19.55 0.27
C ALA A 245 -26.67 -20.99 0.01
N THR A 246 -25.82 -21.20 -0.99
CA THR A 246 -25.20 -22.50 -1.29
C THR A 246 -23.80 -22.53 -0.70
N LEU A 247 -23.58 -23.34 0.33
CA LEU A 247 -22.28 -23.59 0.91
C LEU A 247 -21.61 -24.73 0.15
N SER A 248 -20.34 -24.57 -0.20
CA SER A 248 -19.60 -25.49 -1.04
C SER A 248 -18.19 -25.73 -0.52
N TYR A 249 -17.77 -27.00 -0.58
CA TYR A 249 -16.42 -27.44 -0.28
C TYR A 249 -16.07 -28.60 -1.23
N GLY A 250 -15.19 -28.34 -2.20
CA GLY A 250 -14.90 -29.27 -3.29
C GLY A 250 -16.17 -29.62 -4.10
N GLU A 251 -16.52 -30.90 -4.17
CA GLU A 251 -17.73 -31.38 -4.86
C GLU A 251 -18.98 -31.39 -3.96
N ARG A 252 -18.80 -31.29 -2.63
CA ARG A 252 -19.90 -31.32 -1.66
C ARG A 252 -20.55 -29.95 -1.56
N ARG A 253 -21.88 -29.92 -1.52
CA ARG A 253 -22.68 -28.69 -1.43
C ARG A 253 -23.88 -28.89 -0.51
N THR A 254 -24.26 -27.83 0.18
CA THR A 254 -25.50 -27.77 0.96
C THR A 254 -26.16 -26.40 0.77
N ASN A 255 -27.48 -26.35 0.86
CA ASN A 255 -28.24 -25.15 0.61
C ASN A 255 -28.95 -24.72 1.91
N LEU A 256 -29.01 -23.41 2.13
CA LEU A 256 -29.78 -22.75 3.16
C LEU A 256 -30.70 -21.73 2.51
N CYS A 257 -32.01 -21.94 2.62
CA CYS A 257 -33.01 -21.00 2.14
C CYS A 257 -33.46 -20.10 3.29
N ILE A 258 -33.38 -18.79 3.09
CA ILE A 258 -33.74 -17.77 4.06
C ILE A 258 -34.92 -16.97 3.49
N TYR A 259 -36.02 -16.92 4.23
CA TYR A 259 -37.18 -16.12 3.87
C TYR A 259 -37.05 -14.72 4.46
N LEU A 260 -37.28 -13.71 3.64
CA LEU A 260 -37.06 -12.30 3.96
C LEU A 260 -38.32 -11.49 3.65
N LYS A 261 -38.54 -10.44 4.42
CA LYS A 261 -39.57 -9.44 4.14
C LYS A 261 -38.95 -8.06 4.08
N ILE A 262 -39.00 -7.46 2.91
CA ILE A 262 -38.40 -6.17 2.59
C ILE A 262 -39.44 -5.09 2.80
N LEU A 263 -39.07 -4.11 3.61
CA LEU A 263 -39.85 -2.93 3.90
C LEU A 263 -39.52 -1.80 2.92
N PRO A 264 -40.51 -0.94 2.57
CA PRO A 264 -40.27 0.31 1.88
C PRO A 264 -39.20 1.16 2.57
N ARG A 265 -38.33 1.80 1.78
CA ARG A 265 -37.33 2.71 2.35
C ARG A 265 -38.01 3.89 3.05
N ARG A 266 -37.57 4.19 4.27
CA ARG A 266 -37.99 5.41 4.98
C ARG A 266 -37.20 6.60 4.45
N TYR A 267 -37.83 7.39 3.59
CA TYR A 267 -37.27 8.66 3.14
C TYR A 267 -37.34 9.70 4.25
N SER A 268 -36.28 10.49 4.40
CA SER A 268 -36.31 11.72 5.21
C SER A 268 -37.29 12.74 4.61
N GLU A 269 -37.76 13.68 5.41
CA GLU A 269 -38.68 14.74 4.95
C GLU A 269 -38.07 15.56 3.79
N GLU A 270 -36.76 15.83 3.84
CA GLU A 270 -36.04 16.51 2.76
C GLU A 270 -35.96 15.67 1.48
N GLU A 271 -35.68 14.37 1.58
CA GLU A 271 -35.64 13.47 0.42
C GLU A 271 -37.01 13.32 -0.23
N LYS A 272 -38.08 13.18 0.56
CA LYS A 272 -39.46 13.19 0.05
C LYS A 272 -39.77 14.48 -0.68
N LEU A 273 -39.41 15.62 -0.08
CA LEU A 273 -39.63 16.93 -0.68
C LEU A 273 -38.89 17.06 -2.02
N ASN A 274 -37.64 16.60 -2.10
CA ASN A 274 -36.84 16.61 -3.32
C ASN A 274 -37.41 15.67 -4.40
N GLN A 275 -37.90 14.48 -4.01
CA GLN A 275 -38.57 13.57 -4.94
C GLN A 275 -39.86 14.19 -5.48
N ASN A 276 -40.72 14.71 -4.60
CA ASN A 276 -41.95 15.40 -5.00
C ASN A 276 -41.65 16.57 -5.92
N LEU A 277 -40.64 17.39 -5.60
CA LEU A 277 -40.20 18.51 -6.44
C LEU A 277 -39.77 18.04 -7.83
N SER A 278 -38.97 16.98 -7.89
CA SER A 278 -38.49 16.40 -9.15
C SER A 278 -39.63 15.83 -9.99
N GLU A 279 -40.57 15.12 -9.38
CA GLU A 279 -41.77 14.63 -10.06
C GLU A 279 -42.64 15.77 -10.59
N GLU A 280 -42.83 16.81 -9.78
CA GLU A 280 -43.64 17.97 -10.17
C GLU A 280 -42.98 18.77 -11.29
N LEU A 281 -41.65 18.90 -11.27
CA LEU A 281 -40.87 19.47 -12.38
C LEU A 281 -40.99 18.62 -13.65
N LYS A 282 -40.95 17.29 -13.54
CA LYS A 282 -41.18 16.39 -14.69
C LYS A 282 -42.59 16.53 -15.26
N LYS A 283 -43.62 16.60 -14.41
CA LYS A 283 -45.01 16.82 -14.85
C LYS A 283 -45.16 18.19 -15.51
N ALA A 284 -44.59 19.23 -14.91
CA ALA A 284 -44.56 20.58 -15.48
C ALA A 284 -43.88 20.58 -16.86
N ASP A 285 -42.76 19.87 -17.00
CA ASP A 285 -42.01 19.79 -18.26
C ASP A 285 -42.84 19.08 -19.33
N GLN A 286 -43.41 17.92 -19.00
CA GLN A 286 -44.32 17.20 -19.89
C GLN A 286 -45.53 18.05 -20.31
N SER A 287 -46.13 18.80 -19.39
CA SER A 287 -47.29 19.64 -19.66
C SER A 287 -46.96 20.84 -20.56
N SER A 288 -45.75 21.40 -20.43
CA SER A 288 -45.27 22.54 -21.22
C SER A 288 -44.40 22.14 -22.41
N LYS A 289 -44.35 20.85 -22.76
CA LYS A 289 -43.48 20.29 -23.81
C LYS A 289 -43.62 20.96 -25.18
N HIS A 290 -44.80 21.52 -25.48
CA HIS A 290 -45.09 22.23 -26.73
C HIS A 290 -45.09 23.76 -26.58
N GLU A 291 -44.91 24.28 -25.36
CA GLU A 291 -44.80 25.71 -25.09
C GLU A 291 -43.35 26.18 -25.29
N ARG A 292 -43.18 27.46 -25.68
CA ARG A 292 -41.85 28.07 -25.83
C ARG A 292 -41.11 28.30 -24.50
N HIS A 293 -41.84 28.28 -23.38
CA HIS A 293 -41.31 28.59 -22.05
C HIS A 293 -41.70 27.49 -21.06
N PHE A 294 -40.72 27.05 -20.26
CA PHE A 294 -40.91 26.08 -19.18
C PHE A 294 -41.42 26.79 -17.93
N LYS A 295 -42.62 26.42 -17.46
CA LYS A 295 -43.22 27.01 -16.25
C LYS A 295 -42.78 26.23 -15.02
N LEU A 296 -42.03 26.89 -14.15
CA LEU A 296 -41.62 26.31 -12.86
C LEU A 296 -42.79 26.31 -11.85
N PRO A 297 -42.92 25.26 -11.03
CA PRO A 297 -43.97 25.19 -10.01
C PRO A 297 -43.78 26.26 -8.93
N ILE A 298 -44.90 26.76 -8.41
CA ILE A 298 -44.94 27.85 -7.41
C ILE A 298 -45.18 27.29 -6.00
N ASN A 299 -45.89 26.16 -5.89
CA ASN A 299 -46.20 25.49 -4.64
C ASN A 299 -45.81 24.01 -4.75
N LEU A 300 -45.36 23.43 -3.65
CA LEU A 300 -45.08 22.01 -3.49
C LEU A 300 -45.57 21.60 -2.10
N ASP A 301 -46.63 20.80 -2.05
CA ASP A 301 -47.33 20.45 -0.80
C ASP A 301 -47.65 21.72 0.03
N ASP A 302 -47.07 21.86 1.22
CA ASP A 302 -47.24 23.01 2.13
C ASP A 302 -46.20 24.14 1.92
N TYR A 303 -45.27 23.99 0.96
CA TYR A 303 -44.17 24.92 0.72
C TYR A 303 -44.40 25.79 -0.52
N ARG A 304 -44.03 27.07 -0.42
CA ARG A 304 -44.01 28.00 -1.55
C ARG A 304 -42.58 28.11 -2.11
N LEU A 305 -42.41 27.79 -3.39
CA LEU A 305 -41.12 27.78 -4.07
C LEU A 305 -40.76 29.18 -4.60
N THR A 306 -39.52 29.59 -4.35
CA THR A 306 -38.93 30.81 -4.92
C THR A 306 -37.67 30.49 -5.70
N TRP A 307 -37.67 30.82 -6.98
CA TRP A 307 -36.57 30.51 -7.89
C TRP A 307 -35.61 31.70 -8.00
N ARG A 308 -34.30 31.43 -7.92
CA ARG A 308 -33.23 32.42 -8.11
C ARG A 308 -32.10 31.78 -8.90
N GLU A 309 -31.53 32.53 -9.83
CA GLU A 309 -30.33 32.12 -10.56
C GLU A 309 -29.09 32.23 -9.65
N GLU A 310 -28.23 31.22 -9.68
CA GLU A 310 -26.98 31.22 -8.91
C GLU A 310 -25.97 32.17 -9.57
N THR A 311 -25.74 33.33 -8.96
CA THR A 311 -24.71 34.27 -9.43
C THR A 311 -23.34 33.90 -8.86
N ASN A 312 -22.68 32.92 -9.49
CA ASN A 312 -21.28 32.60 -9.18
C ASN A 312 -20.37 33.76 -9.58
N SER A 313 -20.05 34.65 -8.63
CA SER A 313 -19.11 35.75 -8.83
C SER A 313 -17.66 35.27 -8.73
N THR A 314 -17.20 34.52 -9.74
CA THR A 314 -15.82 34.02 -9.88
C THR A 314 -14.78 35.16 -9.89
N GLY A 315 -15.21 36.42 -10.07
CA GLY A 315 -14.35 37.60 -10.05
C GLY A 315 -13.57 37.82 -8.76
N GLY A 316 -14.13 37.48 -7.59
CA GLY A 316 -13.42 37.64 -6.31
C GLY A 316 -12.19 36.74 -6.18
N THR A 317 -12.30 35.51 -6.65
CA THR A 317 -11.22 34.50 -6.60
C THR A 317 -10.02 34.89 -7.47
N PHE A 318 -10.27 35.45 -8.67
CA PHE A 318 -9.19 35.92 -9.56
C PHE A 318 -8.45 37.14 -9.01
N VAL A 319 -9.11 38.03 -8.28
CA VAL A 319 -8.47 39.19 -7.65
C VAL A 319 -7.50 38.76 -6.54
N ILE A 320 -7.92 37.81 -5.69
CA ILE A 320 -7.06 37.27 -4.63
C ILE A 320 -5.85 36.55 -5.23
N LEU A 321 -6.06 35.76 -6.29
CA LEU A 321 -4.98 35.06 -7.00
C LEU A 321 -3.99 36.05 -7.62
N GLY A 322 -4.47 37.15 -8.20
CA GLY A 322 -3.64 38.21 -8.77
C GLY A 322 -2.77 38.92 -7.71
N ILE A 323 -3.33 39.22 -6.54
CA ILE A 323 -2.58 39.81 -5.41
C ILE A 323 -1.50 38.84 -4.92
N LEU A 324 -1.83 37.56 -4.79
CA LEU A 324 -0.88 36.53 -4.34
C LEU A 324 0.29 36.37 -5.34
N LEU A 325 -0.01 36.34 -6.64
CA LEU A 325 1.01 36.29 -7.70
C LEU A 325 1.92 37.51 -7.68
N ALA A 326 1.37 38.71 -7.47
CA ALA A 326 2.14 39.95 -7.37
C ALA A 326 3.09 39.94 -6.17
N VAL A 327 2.67 39.43 -5.02
CA VAL A 327 3.51 39.28 -3.82
C VAL A 327 4.64 38.27 -4.07
N VAL A 328 4.35 37.13 -4.71
CA VAL A 328 5.39 36.14 -5.04
C VAL A 328 6.42 36.71 -6.01
N LEU A 329 5.98 37.40 -7.06
CA LEU A 329 6.88 38.03 -8.02
C LEU A 329 7.74 39.13 -7.38
N TRP A 330 7.18 39.90 -6.44
CA TRP A 330 7.92 40.89 -5.67
C TRP A 330 9.09 40.24 -4.92
N TYR A 331 8.81 39.20 -4.13
CA TYR A 331 9.85 38.51 -3.36
C TYR A 331 10.85 37.74 -4.24
N ALA A 332 10.40 37.17 -5.36
CA ALA A 332 11.28 36.51 -6.32
C ALA A 332 12.28 37.49 -6.95
N ARG A 333 11.82 38.70 -7.34
CA ARG A 333 12.69 39.77 -7.84
C ARG A 333 13.67 40.25 -6.78
N ASP A 334 13.22 40.43 -5.55
CA ASP A 334 14.09 40.83 -4.44
C ASP A 334 15.13 39.76 -4.11
N TYR A 335 14.77 38.48 -4.20
CA TYR A 335 15.71 37.37 -4.03
C TYR A 335 16.75 37.34 -5.16
N GLU A 336 16.32 37.52 -6.41
CA GLU A 336 17.22 37.51 -7.56
C GLU A 336 18.18 38.70 -7.55
N ILE A 337 17.71 39.92 -7.22
CA ILE A 337 18.56 41.11 -7.09
C ILE A 337 19.53 40.95 -5.92
N LYS A 338 19.10 40.43 -4.76
CA LYS A 338 20.02 40.13 -3.65
C LYS A 338 21.07 39.11 -4.04
N ASN A 339 20.70 38.09 -4.80
CA ASN A 339 21.62 37.05 -5.27
C ASN A 339 22.62 37.59 -6.30
N GLN A 340 22.18 38.46 -7.21
CA GLN A 340 23.06 39.16 -8.17
C GLN A 340 23.98 40.17 -7.48
N MET A 341 23.48 40.94 -6.51
CA MET A 341 24.30 41.84 -5.69
C MET A 341 25.33 41.08 -4.86
N LYS A 342 24.97 39.91 -4.32
CA LYS A 342 25.90 39.04 -3.61
C LYS A 342 27.00 38.55 -4.53
N ARG A 343 26.64 38.04 -5.72
CA ARG A 343 27.60 37.61 -6.75
C ARG A 343 28.50 38.75 -7.25
N ARG A 344 27.96 39.96 -7.41
CA ARG A 344 28.72 41.13 -7.85
C ARG A 344 29.65 41.67 -6.76
N LYS A 345 29.24 41.63 -5.48
CA LYS A 345 30.13 41.93 -4.36
C LYS A 345 31.23 40.88 -4.22
N GLU A 346 30.90 39.61 -4.42
CA GLU A 346 31.88 38.52 -4.49
C GLU A 346 32.86 38.73 -5.64
N GLN A 347 32.40 39.17 -6.82
CA GLN A 347 33.29 39.51 -7.95
C GLN A 347 34.12 40.79 -7.73
N LEU A 348 33.56 41.84 -7.12
CA LEU A 348 34.29 43.08 -6.81
C LEU A 348 35.38 42.88 -5.73
N LEU A 349 35.13 42.00 -4.76
CA LEU A 349 36.16 41.55 -3.80
C LEU A 349 37.27 40.73 -4.46
N ILE A 350 36.97 40.06 -5.59
CA ILE A 350 37.96 39.31 -6.38
C ILE A 350 38.82 40.25 -7.25
N ASP A 351 38.23 41.33 -7.79
CA ASP A 351 38.94 42.27 -8.69
C ASP A 351 39.75 43.37 -7.96
N TYR A 352 39.42 43.72 -6.72
CA TYR A 352 40.16 44.70 -5.89
C TYR A 352 40.34 44.22 -4.43
N PRO A 353 41.23 43.25 -4.18
CA PRO A 353 41.70 42.99 -2.84
C PRO A 353 42.72 44.08 -2.44
N GLU A 354 42.66 44.59 -1.20
CA GLU A 354 43.82 45.32 -0.62
C GLU A 354 45.03 44.38 -0.45
#